data_AF-A0A928ZF15-F1
#
_entry.id   AF-A0A928ZF15-F1
#
_cell.length_a   1.000
_cell.length_b   1.000
_cell.length_c   1.000
_cell.angle_alpha   90.00
_cell.angle_beta   90.00
_cell.angle_gamma   90.00
#
_symmetry.space_group_name_H-M   'P 1'
#
loop_
_entity.id
_entity.type
_entity.pdbx_description
1 polymer ?
#
loop_
_entity_poly.entity_id
_entity_poly.type
_entity_poly.pdbx_seq_one_letter_code
_entity_poly.pdbx_strand_id
1 'polypeptide(L)'
;MLLSPNSSDVNAISRAIQGITTGIGFLGAGEIWRDAQTATKKPPIHGLTSAAAIWVVAGLGIAAGVGLWQLGLIGTTIVLIVLRLVKKFEKQIL
;
A
#
# COMPACT_ATOMS: atom_id res chain seq x y z
N MET A 1 -17.90 -33.91 2.41
CA MET A 1 -18.97 -33.07 1.84
C MET A 1 -18.46 -31.64 1.91
N LEU A 2 -17.83 -31.23 0.82
CA LEU A 2 -16.91 -30.09 0.76
C LEU A 2 -17.67 -28.77 0.74
N LEU A 3 -17.26 -27.83 1.59
CA LEU A 3 -17.64 -26.42 1.50
C LEU A 3 -17.02 -25.85 0.22
N SER A 4 -17.73 -25.96 -0.90
CA SER A 4 -17.42 -25.16 -2.08
C SER A 4 -17.63 -23.70 -1.69
N PRO A 5 -16.65 -22.79 -1.89
CA PRO A 5 -16.86 -21.37 -1.70
C PRO A 5 -18.08 -20.94 -2.51
N ASN A 6 -19.09 -20.37 -1.85
CA ASN A 6 -20.26 -19.88 -2.54
C ASN A 6 -19.83 -18.71 -3.44
N SER A 7 -20.15 -18.77 -4.73
CA SER A 7 -19.72 -17.77 -5.71
C SER A 7 -20.22 -16.36 -5.37
N SER A 8 -21.33 -16.25 -4.64
CA SER A 8 -21.83 -14.96 -4.11
C SER A 8 -20.85 -14.28 -3.15
N ASP A 9 -20.17 -15.05 -2.31
CA ASP A 9 -19.31 -14.52 -1.25
C ASP A 9 -18.00 -14.01 -1.84
N VAL A 10 -17.46 -14.75 -2.80
CA VAL A 10 -16.27 -14.34 -3.58
C VAL A 10 -16.56 -13.03 -4.35
N ASN A 11 -17.76 -12.89 -4.91
CA ASN A 11 -18.18 -11.68 -5.60
C ASN A 11 -18.34 -10.50 -4.64
N ALA A 12 -18.87 -10.71 -3.43
CA ALA A 12 -18.97 -9.67 -2.40
C ALA A 12 -17.59 -9.18 -1.94
N ILE A 13 -16.67 -10.11 -1.68
CA ILE A 13 -15.28 -9.80 -1.32
C ILE A 13 -14.59 -9.00 -2.43
N SER A 14 -14.75 -9.42 -3.69
CA SER A 14 -14.17 -8.72 -4.84
C SER A 14 -14.65 -7.27 -4.94
N ARG A 15 -15.95 -7.01 -4.74
CA ARG A 15 -16.49 -5.63 -4.75
C ARG A 15 -15.96 -4.80 -3.59
N ALA A 16 -15.85 -5.38 -2.39
CA ALA A 16 -15.27 -4.69 -1.24
C ALA A 16 -13.81 -4.29 -1.51
N ILE A 17 -13.01 -5.21 -2.05
CA ILE A 17 -11.60 -4.95 -2.42
C ILE A 17 -11.51 -3.85 -3.47
N GLN A 18 -12.38 -3.85 -4.49
CA GLN A 18 -12.41 -2.78 -5.51
C GLN A 18 -12.71 -1.42 -4.90
N GLY A 19 -13.67 -1.34 -3.95
CA GLY A 19 -13.98 -0.12 -3.23
C GLY A 19 -12.80 0.39 -2.41
N ILE A 20 -12.15 -0.48 -1.63
CA ILE A 20 -10.97 -0.14 -0.84
C ILE A 20 -9.84 0.36 -1.76
N THR A 21 -9.54 -0.38 -2.83
CA THR A 21 -8.47 -0.04 -3.79
C THR A 21 -8.70 1.32 -4.45
N THR A 22 -9.96 1.64 -4.76
CA THR A 22 -10.34 2.96 -5.30
C THR A 22 -10.11 4.07 -4.28
N GLY A 23 -10.58 3.88 -3.04
CA GLY A 23 -10.45 4.89 -1.98
C GLY A 23 -8.99 5.17 -1.59
N ILE A 24 -8.19 4.12 -1.40
CA ILE A 24 -6.78 4.29 -1.05
C ILE A 24 -5.93 4.84 -2.21
N GLY A 25 -6.33 4.59 -3.47
CA GLY A 25 -5.73 5.24 -4.63
C GLY A 25 -5.93 6.76 -4.62
N PHE A 26 -7.13 7.23 -4.26
CA PHE A 26 -7.41 8.66 -4.10
C PHE A 26 -6.62 9.28 -2.94
N LEU A 27 -6.56 8.62 -1.78
CA LEU A 27 -5.79 9.09 -0.63
C LEU A 27 -4.28 9.16 -0.94
N GLY A 28 -3.73 8.13 -1.60
CA GLY A 28 -2.33 8.13 -2.00
C GLY A 28 -1.99 9.22 -3.01
N ALA A 29 -2.89 9.53 -3.94
CA ALA A 29 -2.71 10.65 -4.87
C ALA A 29 -2.76 12.01 -4.15
N GLY A 30 -3.66 12.17 -3.16
CA GLY A 30 -3.78 13.40 -2.36
C GLY A 30 -2.57 13.66 -1.46
N GLU A 31 -1.87 12.61 -1.03
CA GLU A 31 -0.66 12.71 -0.21
C GLU A 31 0.58 13.19 -1.02
N ILE A 32 0.55 13.14 -2.34
CA ILE A 32 1.70 13.53 -3.17
C ILE A 32 1.53 14.99 -3.60
N TRP A 33 2.44 15.87 -3.15
CA TRP A 33 2.48 17.26 -3.58
C TRP A 33 3.91 17.76 -3.85
N ARG A 34 4.01 18.86 -4.60
CA ARG A 34 5.27 19.54 -4.92
C ARG A 34 5.29 20.90 -4.25
N ASP A 35 6.43 21.24 -3.67
CA ASP A 35 6.64 22.59 -3.14
C ASP A 35 6.93 23.56 -4.30
N ALA A 36 6.03 24.52 -4.50
CA ALA A 36 6.13 25.52 -5.56
C ALA A 36 7.06 26.69 -5.20
N GLN A 37 7.46 26.82 -3.93
CA GLN A 37 8.23 27.98 -3.47
C GLN A 37 9.74 27.83 -3.64
N THR A 38 10.22 26.61 -3.89
CA THR A 38 11.65 26.36 -4.10
C THR A 38 11.99 26.52 -5.60
N ALA A 39 12.45 27.71 -5.99
CA ALA A 39 12.89 28.08 -7.35
C ALA A 39 14.21 27.40 -7.78
N THR A 40 14.31 26.08 -7.62
CA THR A 40 15.39 25.25 -8.14
C THR A 40 14.90 24.51 -9.39
N LYS A 41 15.82 24.11 -10.28
CA LYS A 41 15.51 23.41 -11.55
C LYS A 41 14.70 22.09 -11.38
N LYS A 42 14.56 21.56 -10.16
CA LYS A 42 13.69 20.42 -9.81
C LYS A 42 13.10 20.65 -8.39
N PRO A 43 11.85 21.12 -8.27
CA PRO A 43 11.22 21.22 -6.96
C PRO A 43 11.07 19.82 -6.32
N PRO A 44 11.38 19.67 -5.02
CA PRO A 44 11.28 18.38 -4.33
C PRO A 44 9.83 17.90 -4.23
N ILE A 45 9.63 16.60 -4.47
CA ILE A 45 8.32 15.92 -4.37
C ILE A 45 8.19 15.38 -2.95
N HIS A 46 7.16 15.80 -2.24
CA HIS A 46 6.86 15.32 -0.89
C HIS A 46 5.78 14.24 -0.91
N GLY A 47 5.74 13.43 0.15
CA GLY A 47 4.69 12.44 0.34
C GLY A 47 4.75 11.19 -0.55
N LEU A 48 5.73 11.06 -1.46
CA LEU A 48 5.85 9.88 -2.34
C LEU A 48 5.98 8.57 -1.56
N THR A 49 6.83 8.53 -0.54
CA THR A 49 7.03 7.34 0.30
C THR A 49 5.83 7.09 1.23
N SER A 50 5.17 8.15 1.71
CA SER A 50 3.93 8.04 2.51
C SER A 50 2.79 7.46 1.68
N ALA A 51 2.61 7.94 0.44
CA ALA A 51 1.62 7.41 -0.49
C ALA A 51 1.84 5.92 -0.80
N ALA A 52 3.10 5.51 -1.01
CA ALA A 52 3.46 4.12 -1.17
C ALA A 52 3.14 3.28 0.08
N ALA A 53 3.40 3.81 1.28
CA ALA A 53 3.09 3.13 2.54
C ALA A 53 1.59 2.92 2.74
N ILE A 54 0.75 3.91 2.40
CA ILE A 54 -0.72 3.79 2.46
C ILE A 54 -1.21 2.63 1.60
N TRP A 55 -0.69 2.53 0.37
CA TRP A 55 -1.05 1.46 -0.57
C TRP A 55 -0.71 0.06 -0.02
N VAL A 56 0.49 -0.05 0.55
CA VAL A 56 1.00 -1.30 1.11
C VAL A 56 0.22 -1.75 2.34
N VAL A 57 -0.05 -0.84 3.28
CA VAL A 57 -0.79 -1.15 4.50
C VAL A 57 -2.23 -1.56 4.19
N ALA A 58 -2.86 -0.92 3.20
CA ALA A 58 -4.19 -1.32 2.72
C ALA A 58 -4.21 -2.74 2.15
N GLY A 59 -3.22 -3.10 1.32
CA GLY A 59 -3.07 -4.47 0.79
C GLY A 59 -2.88 -5.52 1.88
N LEU A 60 -2.06 -5.23 2.89
CA LEU A 60 -1.89 -6.07 4.07
C LEU A 60 -3.19 -6.24 4.85
N GLY A 61 -3.92 -5.13 5.07
CA GLY A 61 -5.20 -5.13 5.77
C GLY A 61 -6.26 -5.95 5.04
N ILE A 62 -6.31 -5.88 3.71
CA ILE A 62 -7.17 -6.74 2.88
C ILE A 62 -6.80 -8.21 3.08
N ALA A 63 -5.52 -8.56 2.95
CA ALA A 63 -5.05 -9.94 3.11
C ALA A 63 -5.37 -10.51 4.50
N ALA A 64 -5.20 -9.72 5.56
CA ALA A 64 -5.58 -10.09 6.91
C ALA A 64 -7.12 -10.24 7.06
N GLY A 65 -7.89 -9.30 6.48
CA GLY A 65 -9.35 -9.29 6.55
C GLY A 65 -10.03 -10.46 5.86
N VAL A 66 -9.43 -11.04 4.81
CA VAL A 66 -9.92 -12.25 4.15
C VAL A 66 -9.35 -13.55 4.75
N GLY A 67 -8.59 -13.47 5.85
CA GLY A 67 -8.02 -14.63 6.54
C GLY A 67 -6.81 -15.28 5.86
N LEU A 68 -6.17 -14.58 4.91
CA LEU A 68 -4.96 -15.06 4.22
C LEU A 68 -3.70 -14.81 5.05
N TRP A 69 -3.63 -15.38 6.25
CA TRP A 69 -2.57 -15.11 7.24
C TRP A 69 -1.15 -15.42 6.73
N GLN A 70 -0.99 -16.48 5.94
CA GLN A 70 0.31 -16.83 5.35
C GLN A 70 0.79 -15.76 4.36
N LEU A 71 -0.08 -15.32 3.46
CA LEU A 71 0.22 -14.24 2.53
C LEU A 71 0.42 -12.90 3.24
N GLY A 72 -0.38 -12.63 4.28
CA GLY A 72 -0.22 -11.45 5.14
C GLY A 72 1.14 -11.42 5.84
N LEU A 73 1.60 -12.54 6.42
CA LEU A 73 2.91 -12.64 7.07
C LEU A 73 4.07 -12.47 6.08
N ILE A 74 4.00 -13.13 4.91
CA ILE A 74 5.00 -13.01 3.86
C ILE A 74 5.05 -11.55 3.36
N GLY A 75 3.90 -10.97 3.06
CA GLY A 75 3.78 -9.59 2.62
C GLY A 75 4.35 -8.61 3.65
N THR A 76 4.00 -8.76 4.92
CA THR A 76 4.54 -7.93 6.02
C THR A 76 6.05 -8.03 6.11
N THR A 77 6.60 -9.24 6.01
CA THR A 77 8.05 -9.47 6.06
C THR A 77 8.76 -8.77 4.91
N ILE A 78 8.24 -8.91 3.69
CA ILE A 78 8.79 -8.23 2.50
C ILE A 78 8.75 -6.71 2.66
N VAL A 79 7.62 -6.17 3.11
CA VAL A 79 7.44 -4.72 3.31
C VAL A 79 8.42 -4.18 4.34
N LEU A 80 8.61 -4.87 5.46
CA LEU A 80 9.60 -4.48 6.47
C LEU A 80 11.03 -4.51 5.92
N ILE A 81 11.37 -5.49 5.09
CA ILE A 81 12.67 -5.55 4.41
C ILE A 81 12.84 -4.34 3.49
N VAL A 82 11.85 -4.04 2.65
CA VAL A 82 11.89 -2.90 1.72
C VAL A 82 12.05 -1.59 2.49
N LEU A 83 11.22 -1.34 3.51
CA LEU A 83 11.30 -0.11 4.31
C LEU A 83 12.66 0.03 5.01
N ARG A 84 13.22 -1.08 5.51
CA ARG A 84 14.53 -1.08 6.16
C ARG A 84 15.66 -0.82 5.17
N LEU A 85 15.56 -1.37 3.95
CA LEU A 85 16.52 -1.11 2.86
C LEU A 85 16.45 0.35 2.41
N VAL A 86 15.25 0.89 2.17
CA VAL A 86 15.07 2.29 1.76
C VAL A 86 15.67 3.25 2.78
N LYS A 87 15.38 3.05 4.08
CA LYS A 87 16.02 3.83 5.15
C LYS A 87 17.54 3.72 5.16
N LYS A 88 18.09 2.53 4.87
CA LYS A 88 19.54 2.33 4.80
C LYS A 88 20.16 3.08 3.62
N PHE A 89 19.51 3.05 2.45
CA PHE A 89 19.96 3.80 1.27
C PHE A 89 19.91 5.30 1.48
N GLU A 90 18.85 5.80 2.10
CA GLU A 90 18.72 7.23 2.45
C GLU A 90 19.87 7.67 3.36
N LYS A 91 20.22 6.87 4.36
CA LYS A 91 21.31 7.13 5.31
C LYS A 91 22.73 6.95 4.75
N GLN A 92 22.88 6.32 3.59
CA GLN A 92 24.19 6.14 2.94
C GLN A 92 24.46 7.16 1.83
N ILE A 93 23.42 7.84 1.36
CA ILE A 93 23.49 8.82 0.27
C ILE A 93 23.44 10.27 0.81
N LEU A 94 22.88 10.48 2.01
CA LEU A 94 22.91 11.72 2.79
C LEU A 94 23.86 11.61 3.98
#